data_AF-A0A5B1QC98-F1
#
_entry.id   AF-A0A5B1QC98-F1
#
_cell.length_a   1.000
_cell.length_b   1.000
_cell.length_c   1.000
_cell.angle_alpha   90.00
_cell.angle_beta   90.00
_cell.angle_gamma   90.00
#
_symmetry.space_group_name_H-M   'P 1'
#
loop_
_entity.id
_entity.type
_entity.pdbx_description
1 polymer ?
#
loop_
_entity_poly.entity_id
_entity_poly.type
_entity_poly.pdbx_seq_one_letter_code
_entity_poly.pdbx_strand_id
1 'polypeptide(L)'
;MNCSGCGFSVQVAQQPVSSHTSQADATAKGGPGKNKSLRKSPIATPPAGQAKTADNAYDAKKQRANEYSTKGHVSFADKNYDQAIMWYTRAIETLPLDSTAYANRAAAFVEQRQYSLAEADCQHAINLQERNPPAKAHVLSARCRYACGRPIEALAFIRRALDLEPENGMAKALRAKAKALRDQIHCFEGARARGDWELARTARDNCMRAVLAEGGVPPAQWKCWAVELHIACGDFEMASAFIEHQPAKPPVGEDVMLLRGLVLFLVGKLDESLELLAGAVHAYPRSQKIPRLLFRVNKIKNLKNEGDVCARAKRWAPAIEKYDKALEEIGQHSSEAKGGRVRAQFLCTRAAFYIEDQRIGDAKADIEASLLLYPSNYAPFYIRGLLHMQEGNYEAAIQEFKLAKDKAAPGPLKALMESRLREAEAQRSAGTPSDGLPTDHYEILGLSRECTEAEIKKAYRQAALKHHPDKGGNEETFKRVLEAYTILSDPVVREAYDAKIIGMFRGNGFHASNHPSQSQKR
;
A
#
# COMPACT_ATOMS: atom_id res chain seq x y z
N MET A 1 25.97 28.51 0.47
CA MET A 1 27.23 27.76 0.60
C MET A 1 27.12 26.84 1.82
N ASN A 2 27.52 25.59 1.67
CA ASN A 2 27.51 24.46 2.61
C ASN A 2 26.15 23.78 2.88
N CYS A 3 25.77 22.90 1.94
CA CYS A 3 24.89 21.76 2.20
C CYS A 3 25.76 20.53 2.51
N SER A 4 25.51 19.90 3.66
CA SER A 4 26.12 18.63 4.08
C SER A 4 25.01 17.61 4.24
N GLY A 5 24.88 16.64 3.33
CA GLY A 5 23.81 15.65 3.37
C GLY A 5 24.01 14.48 2.41
N CYS A 6 24.61 13.42 2.95
CA CYS A 6 24.47 12.00 2.58
C CYS A 6 24.37 11.61 1.09
N GLY A 7 25.51 11.34 0.46
CA GLY A 7 25.62 10.45 -0.69
C GLY A 7 26.06 9.05 -0.26
N PHE A 8 25.23 8.02 -0.52
CA PHE A 8 25.63 6.61 -0.35
C PHE A 8 26.39 6.16 -1.61
N SER A 9 27.72 6.02 -1.49
CA SER A 9 28.56 5.26 -2.42
C SER A 9 28.82 3.87 -1.81
N VAL A 10 28.46 2.81 -2.51
CA VAL A 10 28.75 1.43 -2.10
C VAL A 10 30.17 1.08 -2.54
N GLN A 11 31.13 1.13 -1.61
CA GLN A 11 32.42 0.46 -1.74
C GLN A 11 32.30 -0.95 -1.15
N VAL A 12 32.57 -1.96 -2.00
CA VAL A 12 32.68 -3.35 -1.59
C VAL A 12 34.05 -3.54 -0.95
N ALA A 13 34.10 -3.57 0.38
CA ALA A 13 35.27 -4.02 1.13
C ALA A 13 35.12 -5.50 1.47
N GLN A 14 36.03 -6.32 0.94
CA GLN A 14 36.24 -7.69 1.37
C GLN A 14 36.79 -7.69 2.80
N GLN A 15 36.25 -8.53 3.69
CA GLN A 15 36.91 -8.86 4.94
C GLN A 15 37.09 -10.37 5.11
N PRO A 16 38.16 -10.79 5.82
CA PRO A 16 38.69 -12.14 5.80
C PRO A 16 38.13 -13.02 6.93
N VAL A 17 38.23 -14.32 6.73
CA VAL A 17 37.75 -15.37 7.64
C VAL A 17 38.75 -15.55 8.79
N SER A 18 38.28 -15.44 10.03
CA SER A 18 39.06 -15.59 11.26
C SER A 18 39.23 -17.06 11.67
N SER A 19 40.48 -17.46 11.91
CA SER A 19 40.90 -18.71 12.52
C SER A 19 40.74 -18.68 14.04
N HIS A 20 40.06 -19.68 14.62
CA HIS A 20 40.06 -19.92 16.05
C HIS A 20 41.33 -20.65 16.49
N THR A 21 42.18 -19.94 17.22
CA THR A 21 43.24 -20.51 18.08
C THR A 21 42.81 -20.34 19.53
N SER A 22 42.68 -21.44 20.28
CA SER A 22 42.62 -21.43 21.74
C SER A 22 43.95 -21.96 22.29
N GLN A 23 44.71 -21.07 22.94
CA GLN A 23 45.76 -21.43 23.87
C GLN A 23 45.12 -21.89 25.19
N ALA A 24 45.63 -22.98 25.76
CA ALA A 24 45.41 -23.33 27.15
C ALA A 24 46.74 -23.73 27.78
N ASP A 25 46.92 -23.24 29.00
CA ASP A 25 48.12 -23.20 29.81
C ASP A 25 48.76 -24.54 30.17
N ALA A 26 50.06 -24.46 30.38
CA ALA A 26 50.89 -25.48 30.98
C ALA A 26 50.68 -25.58 32.50
N THR A 27 50.48 -26.78 33.03
CA THR A 27 51.04 -27.19 34.32
C THR A 27 51.40 -28.68 34.28
N ALA A 28 52.66 -28.97 34.59
CA ALA A 28 53.22 -30.32 34.70
C ALA A 28 53.20 -30.78 36.17
N LYS A 29 52.95 -32.08 36.40
CA LYS A 29 53.56 -32.90 37.48
C LYS A 29 53.15 -34.38 37.36
N GLY A 30 54.14 -35.28 37.29
CA GLY A 30 54.11 -36.57 38.02
C GLY A 30 54.08 -37.90 37.24
N GLY A 31 55.27 -38.51 37.03
CA GLY A 31 55.55 -39.91 37.39
C GLY A 31 55.40 -41.05 36.35
N PRO A 32 56.27 -42.09 36.34
CA PRO A 32 56.59 -42.91 35.16
C PRO A 32 55.94 -44.32 35.16
N GLY A 33 55.71 -44.90 33.98
CA GLY A 33 55.15 -46.25 33.87
C GLY A 33 55.23 -46.93 32.49
N LYS A 34 56.37 -47.59 32.24
CA LYS A 34 56.58 -48.85 31.49
C LYS A 34 55.97 -49.05 30.07
N ASN A 35 56.91 -49.11 29.12
CA ASN A 35 56.97 -50.00 27.94
C ASN A 35 55.85 -51.04 27.77
N LYS A 36 55.15 -50.98 26.63
CA LYS A 36 54.80 -52.17 25.84
C LYS A 36 54.81 -51.81 24.35
N SER A 37 55.68 -52.51 23.61
CA SER A 37 55.83 -52.43 22.16
C SER A 37 54.54 -52.84 21.46
N LEU A 38 54.07 -52.03 20.50
CA LEU A 38 53.17 -52.49 19.44
C LEU A 38 53.91 -52.39 18.11
N ARG A 39 54.12 -53.58 17.54
CA ARG A 39 54.76 -53.86 16.25
C ARG A 39 54.08 -53.07 15.13
N LYS A 40 54.88 -52.55 14.21
CA LYS A 40 54.44 -52.14 12.87
C LYS A 40 53.87 -53.38 12.15
N SER A 41 52.60 -53.37 11.82
CA SER A 41 52.01 -54.31 10.87
C SER A 41 52.38 -53.86 9.44
N PRO A 42 52.77 -54.78 8.55
CA PRO A 42 53.06 -54.44 7.16
C PRO A 42 51.77 -54.09 6.41
N ILE A 43 51.82 -53.04 5.61
CA ILE A 43 50.80 -52.71 4.60
C ILE A 43 50.79 -53.88 3.61
N ALA A 44 49.72 -54.68 3.64
CA ALA A 44 49.45 -55.68 2.63
C ALA A 44 49.02 -54.96 1.34
N THR A 45 49.85 -55.01 0.30
CA THR A 45 49.41 -54.77 -1.07
C THR A 45 48.39 -55.85 -1.45
N PRO A 46 47.22 -55.50 -2.02
CA PRO A 46 46.24 -56.51 -2.44
C PRO A 46 46.79 -57.37 -3.59
N PRO A 47 46.40 -58.64 -3.70
CA PRO A 47 46.91 -59.54 -4.72
C PRO A 47 46.41 -59.14 -6.12
N ALA A 48 47.29 -59.20 -7.12
CA ALA A 48 47.08 -58.77 -8.51
C ALA A 48 45.90 -59.42 -9.27
N GLY A 49 45.17 -60.35 -8.65
CA GLY A 49 43.98 -61.01 -9.20
C GLY A 49 42.64 -60.37 -8.83
N GLN A 50 42.57 -59.51 -7.80
CA GLN A 50 41.32 -58.83 -7.37
C GLN A 50 41.06 -57.50 -8.11
N ALA A 51 42.09 -56.87 -8.67
CA ALA A 51 41.95 -55.65 -9.45
C ALA A 51 41.22 -55.91 -10.79
N LYS A 52 41.57 -57.01 -11.49
CA LYS A 52 40.99 -57.35 -12.80
C LYS A 52 39.48 -57.69 -12.74
N THR A 53 38.99 -58.27 -11.65
CA THR A 53 37.56 -58.60 -11.48
C THR A 53 36.72 -57.39 -11.06
N ALA A 54 37.29 -56.46 -10.28
CA ALA A 54 36.66 -55.19 -9.94
C ALA A 54 36.55 -54.24 -11.16
N ASP A 55 37.59 -54.22 -12.01
CA ASP A 55 37.58 -53.47 -13.27
C ASP A 55 36.51 -54.02 -14.23
N ASN A 56 36.41 -55.35 -14.37
CA ASN A 56 35.34 -55.99 -15.18
C ASN A 56 33.93 -55.69 -14.65
N ALA A 57 33.75 -55.60 -13.33
CA ALA A 57 32.46 -55.28 -12.72
C ALA A 57 32.08 -53.79 -12.89
N TYR A 58 33.06 -52.89 -12.86
CA TYR A 58 32.86 -51.47 -13.16
C TYR A 58 32.49 -51.26 -14.63
N ASP A 59 33.19 -51.92 -15.55
CA ASP A 59 32.92 -51.83 -16.98
C ASP A 59 31.53 -52.35 -17.34
N ALA A 60 31.09 -53.46 -16.73
CA ALA A 60 29.73 -53.96 -16.90
C ALA A 60 28.65 -52.98 -16.37
N LYS A 61 28.90 -52.33 -15.23
CA LYS A 61 28.00 -51.27 -14.71
C LYS A 61 27.98 -50.05 -15.63
N LYS A 62 29.14 -49.64 -16.15
CA LYS A 62 29.27 -48.52 -17.07
C LYS A 62 28.53 -48.79 -18.40
N GLN A 63 28.66 -50.00 -18.96
CA GLN A 63 27.91 -50.40 -20.15
C GLN A 63 26.40 -50.34 -19.91
N ARG A 64 25.93 -50.90 -18.79
CA ARG A 64 24.51 -50.88 -18.43
C ARG A 64 23.99 -49.45 -18.19
N ALA A 65 24.78 -48.58 -17.55
CA ALA A 65 24.44 -47.17 -17.39
C ALA A 65 24.34 -46.45 -18.76
N ASN A 66 25.25 -46.74 -19.70
CA ASN A 66 25.20 -46.20 -21.05
C ASN A 66 23.97 -46.66 -21.84
N GLU A 67 23.53 -47.92 -21.67
CA GLU A 67 22.28 -48.43 -22.26
C GLU A 67 21.06 -47.66 -21.72
N TYR A 68 21.00 -47.42 -20.41
CA TYR A 68 19.95 -46.59 -19.82
C TYR A 68 20.01 -45.15 -20.31
N SER A 69 21.19 -44.54 -20.40
CA SER A 69 21.35 -43.20 -20.98
C SER A 69 20.89 -43.14 -22.45
N THR A 70 21.16 -44.18 -23.24
CA THR A 70 20.70 -44.28 -24.63
C THR A 70 19.18 -44.34 -24.72
N LYS A 71 18.53 -45.16 -23.88
CA LYS A 71 17.06 -45.19 -23.77
C LYS A 71 16.49 -43.84 -23.32
N GLY A 72 17.19 -43.16 -22.41
CA GLY A 72 16.87 -41.81 -21.97
C GLY A 72 16.97 -40.79 -23.11
N HIS A 73 17.99 -40.87 -23.96
CA HIS A 73 18.16 -40.01 -25.13
C HIS A 73 17.05 -40.20 -26.16
N VAL A 74 16.66 -41.46 -26.43
CA VAL A 74 15.52 -41.76 -27.32
C VAL A 74 14.24 -41.15 -26.75
N SER A 75 13.95 -41.41 -25.47
CA SER A 75 12.76 -40.85 -24.81
C SER A 75 12.75 -39.32 -24.78
N PHE A 76 13.93 -38.70 -24.63
CA PHE A 76 14.10 -37.25 -24.66
C PHE A 76 13.84 -36.68 -26.06
N ALA A 77 14.34 -37.34 -27.11
CA ALA A 77 14.09 -36.95 -28.50
C ALA A 77 12.59 -37.06 -28.85
N ASP A 78 11.91 -38.07 -28.30
CA ASP A 78 10.47 -38.28 -28.41
C ASP A 78 9.63 -37.28 -27.58
N LYS A 79 10.29 -36.34 -26.88
CA LYS A 79 9.68 -35.38 -25.93
C LYS A 79 8.93 -36.04 -24.77
N ASN A 80 9.16 -37.34 -24.53
CA ASN A 80 8.65 -38.06 -23.39
C ASN A 80 9.60 -37.89 -22.21
N TYR A 81 9.57 -36.69 -21.63
CA TYR A 81 10.54 -36.28 -20.60
C TYR A 81 10.41 -37.10 -19.31
N ASP A 82 9.22 -37.57 -18.95
CA ASP A 82 9.02 -38.41 -17.77
C ASP A 82 9.76 -39.76 -17.91
N GLN A 83 9.62 -40.39 -19.07
CA GLN A 83 10.37 -41.62 -19.37
C GLN A 83 11.88 -41.34 -19.46
N ALA A 84 12.28 -40.21 -20.04
CA ALA A 84 13.69 -39.82 -20.07
C ALA A 84 14.27 -39.66 -18.66
N ILE A 85 13.57 -38.98 -17.75
CA ILE A 85 13.95 -38.81 -16.34
C ILE A 85 14.07 -40.15 -15.64
N MET A 86 13.12 -41.07 -15.85
CA MET A 86 13.18 -42.41 -15.29
C MET A 86 14.43 -43.16 -15.77
N TRP A 87 14.72 -43.14 -17.07
CA TRP A 87 15.88 -43.83 -17.64
C TRP A 87 17.21 -43.22 -17.16
N TYR A 88 17.33 -41.90 -17.13
CA TYR A 88 18.52 -41.24 -16.58
C TYR A 88 18.69 -41.51 -15.08
N THR A 89 17.59 -41.59 -14.32
CA THR A 89 17.64 -41.96 -12.90
C THR A 89 18.19 -43.37 -12.72
N ARG A 90 17.76 -44.35 -13.54
CA ARG A 90 18.34 -45.70 -13.55
C ARG A 90 19.82 -45.71 -13.94
N ALA A 91 20.24 -44.84 -14.86
CA ALA A 91 21.65 -44.68 -15.21
C ALA A 91 22.46 -44.18 -14.01
N ILE A 92 21.97 -43.16 -13.29
CA ILE A 92 22.58 -42.59 -12.08
C ILE A 92 22.64 -43.63 -10.94
N GLU A 93 21.56 -44.39 -10.71
CA GLU A 93 21.55 -45.47 -9.71
C GLU A 93 22.59 -46.57 -10.01
N THR A 94 22.83 -46.84 -11.31
CA THR A 94 23.80 -47.83 -11.75
C THR A 94 25.24 -47.32 -11.61
N LEU A 95 25.48 -46.04 -11.93
CA LEU A 95 26.77 -45.38 -11.84
C LEU A 95 26.64 -43.97 -11.21
N PRO A 96 26.68 -43.87 -9.87
CA PRO A 96 26.42 -42.60 -9.16
C PRO A 96 27.46 -41.50 -9.38
N LEU A 97 28.61 -41.82 -9.95
CA LEU A 97 29.70 -40.86 -10.21
C LEU A 97 29.71 -40.35 -11.67
N ASP A 98 28.72 -40.72 -12.49
CA ASP A 98 28.62 -40.22 -13.86
C ASP A 98 27.98 -38.83 -13.94
N SER A 99 28.82 -37.81 -14.06
CA SER A 99 28.40 -36.41 -14.26
C SER A 99 27.48 -36.21 -15.48
N THR A 100 27.66 -37.01 -16.54
CA THR A 100 26.92 -36.85 -17.80
C THR A 100 25.45 -37.22 -17.62
N ALA A 101 25.16 -38.31 -16.89
CA ALA A 101 23.80 -38.73 -16.59
C ALA A 101 23.04 -37.67 -15.78
N TYR A 102 23.69 -37.03 -14.80
CA TYR A 102 23.10 -35.89 -14.07
C TYR A 102 22.80 -34.70 -15.02
N ALA A 103 23.73 -34.32 -15.88
CA ALA A 103 23.51 -33.23 -16.85
C ALA A 103 22.39 -33.55 -17.85
N ASN A 104 22.22 -34.81 -18.22
CA ASN A 104 21.14 -35.26 -19.11
C ASN A 104 19.77 -35.27 -18.41
N ARG A 105 19.71 -35.71 -17.16
CA ARG A 105 18.49 -35.62 -16.35
C ARG A 105 18.09 -34.18 -16.07
N ALA A 106 19.06 -33.32 -15.77
CA ALA A 106 18.83 -31.88 -15.65
C ALA A 106 18.22 -31.27 -16.92
N ALA A 107 18.67 -31.70 -18.11
CA ALA A 107 18.08 -31.24 -19.36
C ALA A 107 16.60 -31.62 -19.47
N ALA A 108 16.22 -32.84 -19.07
CA ALA A 108 14.83 -33.28 -19.07
C ALA A 108 13.98 -32.49 -18.06
N PHE A 109 14.50 -32.21 -16.86
CA PHE A 109 13.83 -31.35 -15.89
C PHE A 109 13.65 -29.90 -16.38
N VAL A 110 14.62 -29.34 -17.10
CA VAL A 110 14.52 -28.01 -17.70
C VAL A 110 13.38 -27.95 -18.73
N GLU A 111 13.25 -28.96 -19.59
CA GLU A 111 12.15 -29.00 -20.58
C GLU A 111 10.79 -29.16 -19.91
N GLN A 112 10.72 -29.82 -18.74
CA GLN A 112 9.53 -29.84 -17.87
C GLN A 112 9.35 -28.59 -17.00
N ARG A 113 10.23 -27.59 -17.12
CA ARG A 113 10.23 -26.35 -16.31
C ARG A 113 10.41 -26.59 -14.79
N GLN A 114 10.95 -27.75 -14.42
CA GLN A 114 11.28 -28.11 -13.04
C GLN A 114 12.69 -27.60 -12.69
N TYR A 115 12.84 -26.27 -12.66
CA TYR A 115 14.14 -25.60 -12.56
C TYR A 115 14.89 -25.88 -11.25
N SER A 116 14.19 -26.12 -10.14
CA SER A 116 14.80 -26.43 -8.85
C SER A 116 15.51 -27.78 -8.86
N LEU A 117 14.85 -28.81 -9.38
CA LEU A 117 15.42 -30.16 -9.53
C LEU A 117 16.56 -30.16 -10.55
N ALA A 118 16.39 -29.44 -11.67
CA ALA A 118 17.44 -29.27 -12.65
C ALA A 118 18.69 -28.58 -12.10
N GLU A 119 18.54 -27.53 -11.27
CA GLU A 119 19.66 -26.82 -10.66
C GLU A 119 20.46 -27.74 -9.71
N ALA A 120 19.78 -28.59 -8.93
CA ALA A 120 20.43 -29.57 -8.06
C ALA A 120 21.27 -30.57 -8.86
N ASP A 121 20.71 -31.14 -9.93
CA ASP A 121 21.43 -32.07 -10.81
C ASP A 121 22.61 -31.39 -11.53
N CYS A 122 22.45 -30.14 -11.98
CA CYS A 122 23.56 -29.38 -12.56
C CYS A 122 24.69 -29.17 -11.54
N GLN A 123 24.35 -28.83 -10.29
CA GLN A 123 25.35 -28.62 -9.25
C GLN A 123 26.09 -29.92 -8.92
N HIS A 124 25.38 -31.04 -8.84
CA HIS A 124 25.99 -32.35 -8.66
C HIS A 124 26.93 -32.71 -9.82
N ALA A 125 26.49 -32.51 -11.07
CA ALA A 125 27.31 -32.78 -12.25
C ALA A 125 28.63 -31.97 -12.24
N ILE A 126 28.56 -30.68 -11.88
CA ILE A 126 29.74 -29.81 -11.79
C ILE A 126 30.67 -30.25 -10.66
N ASN A 127 30.14 -30.61 -9.49
CA ASN A 127 30.93 -31.07 -8.34
C ASN A 127 31.61 -32.42 -8.59
N LEU A 128 31.00 -33.32 -9.38
CA LEU A 128 31.61 -34.60 -9.72
C LEU A 128 32.83 -34.46 -10.65
N GLN A 129 32.91 -33.37 -11.41
CA GLN A 129 33.99 -33.11 -12.37
C GLN A 129 34.63 -31.73 -12.14
N GLU A 130 34.98 -31.39 -10.89
CA GLU A 130 35.53 -30.06 -10.54
C GLU A 130 36.70 -29.61 -11.44
N ARG A 131 37.52 -30.55 -11.92
CA ARG A 131 38.66 -30.27 -12.81
C ARG A 131 38.28 -30.06 -14.27
N ASN A 132 37.19 -30.66 -14.74
CA ASN A 132 36.74 -30.56 -16.12
C ASN A 132 35.21 -30.68 -16.20
N PRO A 133 34.47 -29.68 -15.69
CA PRO A 133 33.02 -29.76 -15.62
C PRO A 133 32.42 -29.70 -17.03
N PRO A 134 31.31 -30.41 -17.29
CA PRO A 134 30.74 -30.44 -18.63
C PRO A 134 30.11 -29.07 -18.96
N ALA A 135 30.49 -28.49 -20.10
CA ALA A 135 29.97 -27.19 -20.55
C ALA A 135 28.43 -27.18 -20.60
N LYS A 136 27.81 -28.30 -21.00
CA LYS A 136 26.35 -28.52 -20.95
C LYS A 136 25.75 -28.27 -19.56
N ALA A 137 26.39 -28.75 -18.49
CA ALA A 137 25.89 -28.51 -17.14
C ALA A 137 25.94 -27.03 -16.78
N HIS A 138 26.98 -26.30 -17.18
CA HIS A 138 27.04 -24.84 -16.98
C HIS A 138 25.94 -24.09 -17.75
N VAL A 139 25.66 -24.46 -19.01
CA VAL A 139 24.57 -23.85 -19.81
C VAL A 139 23.21 -24.11 -19.18
N LEU A 140 22.93 -25.34 -18.76
CA LEU A 140 21.67 -25.69 -18.09
C LEU A 140 21.53 -24.97 -16.75
N SER A 141 22.59 -24.93 -15.95
CA SER A 141 22.63 -24.21 -14.67
C SER A 141 22.38 -22.72 -14.85
N ALA A 142 22.88 -22.12 -15.94
CA ALA A 142 22.57 -20.74 -16.29
C ALA A 142 21.10 -20.55 -16.71
N ARG A 143 20.53 -21.47 -17.49
CA ARG A 143 19.12 -21.40 -17.92
C ARG A 143 18.17 -21.50 -16.72
N CYS A 144 18.43 -22.40 -15.77
CA CYS A 144 17.68 -22.49 -14.52
C CYS A 144 17.72 -21.17 -13.74
N ARG A 145 18.90 -20.58 -13.57
CA ARG A 145 19.04 -19.31 -12.85
C ARG A 145 18.38 -18.13 -13.57
N TYR A 146 18.48 -18.07 -14.90
CA TYR A 146 17.75 -17.10 -15.70
C TYR A 146 16.23 -17.24 -15.50
N ALA A 147 15.70 -18.46 -15.57
CA ALA A 147 14.29 -18.75 -15.33
C ALA A 147 13.85 -18.47 -13.87
N CYS A 148 14.77 -18.48 -12.91
CA CYS A 148 14.51 -18.04 -11.54
C CYS A 148 14.75 -16.53 -11.32
N GLY A 149 14.93 -15.74 -12.38
CA GLY A 149 15.14 -14.29 -12.28
C GLY A 149 16.50 -13.87 -11.69
N ARG A 150 17.52 -14.74 -11.77
CA ARG A 150 18.90 -14.49 -11.28
C ARG A 150 19.87 -14.29 -12.46
N PRO A 151 19.80 -13.17 -13.22
CA PRO A 151 20.57 -13.00 -14.45
C PRO A 151 22.08 -12.83 -14.19
N ILE A 152 22.49 -12.25 -13.06
CA ILE A 152 23.92 -12.05 -12.74
C ILE A 152 24.61 -13.40 -12.53
N GLU A 153 24.02 -14.28 -11.73
CA GLU A 153 24.52 -15.64 -11.56
C GLU A 153 24.48 -16.41 -12.89
N ALA A 154 23.39 -16.28 -13.65
CA ALA A 154 23.29 -16.91 -14.97
C ALA A 154 24.45 -16.49 -15.90
N LEU A 155 24.78 -15.19 -15.95
CA LEU A 155 25.90 -14.67 -16.74
C LEU A 155 27.26 -15.25 -16.31
N ALA A 156 27.46 -15.50 -15.01
CA ALA A 156 28.68 -16.12 -14.50
C ALA A 156 28.85 -17.57 -14.99
N PHE A 157 27.76 -18.35 -14.99
CA PHE A 157 27.75 -19.72 -15.52
C PHE A 157 27.86 -19.77 -17.05
N ILE A 158 27.24 -18.81 -17.76
CA ILE A 158 27.38 -18.68 -19.22
C ILE A 158 28.83 -18.37 -19.60
N ARG A 159 29.51 -17.51 -18.84
CA ARG A 159 30.94 -17.24 -19.05
C ARG A 159 31.75 -18.53 -18.94
N ARG A 160 31.58 -19.30 -17.86
CA ARG A 160 32.27 -20.59 -17.69
C ARG A 160 31.98 -21.57 -18.83
N ALA A 161 30.73 -21.64 -19.30
CA ALA A 161 30.38 -22.48 -20.44
C ALA A 161 31.09 -22.05 -21.73
N LEU A 162 31.18 -20.75 -22.00
CA LEU A 162 31.86 -20.20 -23.18
C LEU A 162 33.38 -20.26 -23.08
N ASP A 163 33.95 -20.26 -21.87
CA ASP A 163 35.39 -20.47 -21.66
C ASP A 163 35.78 -21.91 -22.04
N LEU A 164 34.88 -22.88 -21.83
CA LEU A 164 35.06 -24.28 -22.24
C LEU A 164 34.71 -24.54 -23.71
N GLU A 165 33.59 -23.98 -24.17
CA GLU A 165 33.08 -24.12 -25.53
C GLU A 165 32.74 -22.74 -26.13
N PRO A 166 33.72 -22.05 -26.75
CA PRO A 166 33.53 -20.69 -27.26
C PRO A 166 32.43 -20.55 -28.32
N GLU A 167 32.20 -21.62 -29.10
CA GLU A 167 31.21 -21.66 -30.18
C GLU A 167 29.83 -22.21 -29.76
N ASN A 168 29.58 -22.37 -28.45
CA ASN A 168 28.29 -22.84 -27.96
C ASN A 168 27.18 -21.82 -28.25
N GLY A 169 26.38 -22.09 -29.30
CA GLY A 169 25.30 -21.22 -29.75
C GLY A 169 24.19 -20.99 -28.70
N MET A 170 23.86 -22.02 -27.91
CA MET A 170 22.88 -21.90 -26.82
C MET A 170 23.37 -20.94 -25.74
N ALA A 171 24.65 -21.04 -25.35
CA ALA A 171 25.26 -20.15 -24.38
C ALA A 171 25.32 -18.70 -24.88
N LYS A 172 25.67 -18.46 -26.16
CA LYS A 172 25.66 -17.12 -26.78
C LYS A 172 24.24 -16.51 -26.78
N ALA A 173 23.22 -17.27 -27.17
CA ALA A 173 21.83 -16.82 -27.18
C ALA A 173 21.31 -16.51 -25.76
N LEU A 174 21.59 -17.39 -24.79
CA LEU A 174 21.20 -17.17 -23.40
C LEU A 174 21.92 -15.96 -22.79
N ARG A 175 23.18 -15.69 -23.18
CA ARG A 175 23.92 -14.50 -22.75
C ARG A 175 23.19 -13.21 -23.12
N ALA A 176 22.67 -13.12 -24.34
CA ALA A 176 21.94 -11.95 -24.81
C ALA A 176 20.66 -11.73 -23.97
N LYS A 177 19.88 -12.79 -23.74
CA LYS A 177 18.70 -12.77 -22.86
C LYS A 177 19.05 -12.33 -21.43
N ALA A 178 20.07 -12.93 -20.83
CA ALA A 178 20.47 -12.66 -19.46
C ALA A 178 21.01 -11.23 -19.28
N LYS A 179 21.74 -10.69 -20.27
CA LYS A 179 22.15 -9.28 -20.29
C LYS A 179 20.94 -8.35 -20.34
N ALA A 180 20.01 -8.60 -21.27
CA ALA A 180 18.80 -7.80 -21.39
C ALA A 180 17.98 -7.79 -20.08
N LEU A 181 17.82 -8.96 -19.44
CA LEU A 181 17.12 -9.05 -18.15
C LEU A 181 17.84 -8.28 -17.04
N ARG A 182 19.18 -8.40 -16.93
CA ARG A 182 19.98 -7.61 -15.99
C ARG A 182 19.81 -6.11 -16.23
N ASP A 183 19.82 -5.68 -17.49
CA ASP A 183 19.70 -4.27 -17.83
C ASP A 183 18.30 -3.74 -17.51
N GLN A 184 17.25 -4.55 -17.65
CA GLN A 184 15.89 -4.21 -17.17
C GLN A 184 15.82 -4.11 -15.64
N ILE A 185 16.52 -4.98 -14.89
CA ILE A 185 16.61 -4.86 -13.43
C ILE A 185 17.31 -3.55 -13.03
N HIS A 186 18.42 -3.21 -13.67
CA HIS A 186 19.10 -1.94 -13.40
C HIS A 186 18.26 -0.72 -13.82
N CYS A 187 17.50 -0.83 -14.90
CA CYS A 187 16.54 0.19 -15.31
C CYS A 187 15.47 0.39 -14.22
N PHE A 188 14.90 -0.70 -13.70
CA PHE A 188 13.94 -0.67 -12.59
C PHE A 188 14.55 0.00 -11.34
N GLU A 189 15.73 -0.43 -10.90
CA GLU A 189 16.40 0.12 -9.71
C GLU A 189 16.71 1.60 -9.87
N GLY A 190 17.23 2.00 -11.04
CA GLY A 190 17.54 3.39 -11.36
C GLY A 190 16.29 4.28 -11.45
N ALA A 191 15.22 3.78 -12.08
CA ALA A 191 13.95 4.49 -12.18
C ALA A 191 13.30 4.66 -10.80
N ARG A 192 13.28 3.58 -10.00
CA ARG A 192 12.83 3.59 -8.59
C ARG A 192 13.61 4.62 -7.76
N ALA A 193 14.93 4.69 -7.90
CA ALA A 193 15.75 5.64 -7.15
C ALA A 193 15.47 7.10 -7.51
N ARG A 194 15.10 7.38 -8.77
CA ARG A 194 14.73 8.73 -9.25
C ARG A 194 13.26 9.09 -8.97
N GLY A 195 12.44 8.12 -8.56
CA GLY A 195 10.99 8.30 -8.43
C GLY A 195 10.23 8.30 -9.75
N ASP A 196 10.81 7.74 -10.81
CA ASP A 196 10.14 7.52 -12.09
C ASP A 196 9.36 6.19 -12.05
N TRP A 197 8.15 6.26 -11.51
CA TRP A 197 7.34 5.07 -11.20
C TRP A 197 6.77 4.38 -12.46
N GLU A 198 6.55 5.12 -13.55
CA GLU A 198 6.06 4.57 -14.81
C GLU A 198 7.13 3.75 -15.52
N LEU A 199 8.35 4.29 -15.60
CA LEU A 199 9.49 3.55 -16.15
C LEU A 199 9.82 2.33 -15.29
N ALA A 200 9.79 2.48 -13.97
CA ALA A 200 9.99 1.36 -13.05
C ALA A 200 8.93 0.27 -13.26
N ARG A 201 7.64 0.62 -13.40
CA ARG A 201 6.57 -0.34 -13.69
C ARG A 201 6.84 -1.11 -14.98
N THR A 202 7.18 -0.40 -16.05
CA THR A 202 7.46 -1.00 -17.37
C THR A 202 8.68 -1.92 -17.32
N ALA A 203 9.76 -1.49 -16.67
CA ALA A 203 10.97 -2.30 -16.49
C ALA A 203 10.68 -3.58 -15.71
N ARG A 204 9.90 -3.49 -14.62
CA ARG A 204 9.46 -4.65 -13.83
C ARG A 204 8.59 -5.60 -14.64
N ASP A 205 7.65 -5.09 -15.43
CA ASP A 205 6.78 -5.92 -16.27
C ASP A 205 7.57 -6.62 -17.39
N ASN A 206 8.60 -5.97 -17.94
CA ASN A 206 9.54 -6.59 -18.87
C ASN A 206 10.33 -7.72 -18.19
N CYS A 207 10.81 -7.53 -16.96
CA CYS A 207 11.45 -8.58 -16.18
C CYS A 207 10.52 -9.79 -15.96
N MET A 208 9.29 -9.52 -15.53
CA MET A 208 8.26 -10.55 -15.32
C MET A 208 7.99 -11.33 -16.61
N ARG A 209 7.77 -10.63 -17.73
CA ARG A 209 7.51 -11.24 -19.04
C ARG A 209 8.67 -12.14 -19.48
N ALA A 210 9.91 -11.69 -19.30
CA ALA A 210 11.10 -12.43 -19.67
C ALA A 210 11.23 -13.77 -18.92
N VAL A 211 10.91 -13.79 -17.62
CA VAL A 211 10.95 -15.00 -16.80
C VAL A 211 9.75 -15.92 -17.09
N LEU A 212 8.55 -15.35 -17.20
CA LEU A 212 7.32 -16.11 -17.48
C LEU A 212 7.32 -16.73 -18.88
N ALA A 213 8.00 -16.12 -19.86
CA ALA A 213 8.18 -16.71 -21.19
C ALA A 213 8.99 -18.02 -21.16
N GLU A 214 9.96 -18.14 -20.25
CA GLU A 214 10.64 -19.42 -19.97
C GLU A 214 9.80 -20.32 -19.05
N GLY A 215 8.62 -19.87 -18.60
CA GLY A 215 7.79 -20.57 -17.60
C GLY A 215 8.52 -20.78 -16.28
N GLY A 216 9.45 -19.87 -15.97
CA GLY A 216 10.12 -19.80 -14.68
C GLY A 216 9.25 -19.16 -13.62
N VAL A 217 9.74 -19.20 -12.37
CA VAL A 217 9.05 -18.59 -11.23
C VAL A 217 9.78 -17.29 -10.87
N PRO A 218 9.14 -16.12 -11.01
CA PRO A 218 9.74 -14.85 -10.64
C PRO A 218 10.09 -14.80 -9.14
N PRO A 219 11.21 -14.15 -8.77
CA PRO A 219 11.59 -13.94 -7.38
C PRO A 219 10.47 -13.28 -6.56
N ALA A 220 10.34 -13.68 -5.29
CA ALA A 220 9.39 -13.06 -4.36
C ALA A 220 9.60 -11.55 -4.25
N GLN A 221 10.86 -11.09 -4.34
CA GLN A 221 11.22 -9.67 -4.32
C GLN A 221 10.53 -8.87 -5.44
N TRP A 222 10.33 -9.45 -6.63
CA TRP A 222 9.67 -8.75 -7.74
C TRP A 222 8.15 -8.62 -7.53
N LYS A 223 7.57 -9.44 -6.66
CA LYS A 223 6.20 -9.27 -6.17
C LYS A 223 6.15 -8.10 -5.18
N CYS A 224 7.13 -7.99 -4.29
CA CYS A 224 7.27 -6.83 -3.40
C CYS A 224 7.43 -5.52 -4.17
N TRP A 225 8.19 -5.52 -5.28
CA TRP A 225 8.31 -4.35 -6.17
C TRP A 225 6.96 -3.87 -6.71
N ALA A 226 6.04 -4.78 -7.04
CA ALA A 226 4.72 -4.39 -7.50
C ALA A 226 3.93 -3.61 -6.43
N VAL A 227 4.00 -4.08 -5.18
CA VAL A 227 3.36 -3.40 -4.04
C VAL A 227 4.00 -2.03 -3.81
N GLU A 228 5.33 -1.94 -3.83
CA GLU A 228 6.05 -0.67 -3.69
C GLU A 228 5.66 0.35 -4.78
N LEU A 229 5.53 -0.10 -6.03
CA LEU A 229 5.09 0.76 -7.13
C LEU A 229 3.66 1.26 -6.93
N HIS A 230 2.74 0.39 -6.52
CA HIS A 230 1.36 0.80 -6.23
C HIS A 230 1.30 1.79 -5.06
N ILE A 231 2.09 1.58 -4.00
CA ILE A 231 2.22 2.54 -2.90
C ILE A 231 2.70 3.88 -3.43
N ALA A 232 3.76 3.91 -4.23
CA ALA A 232 4.34 5.16 -4.73
C ALA A 232 3.39 5.93 -5.66
N CYS A 233 2.57 5.23 -6.44
CA CYS A 233 1.50 5.81 -7.26
C CYS A 233 0.26 6.24 -6.46
N GLY A 234 0.12 5.82 -5.20
CA GLY A 234 -1.09 6.07 -4.38
C GLY A 234 -2.25 5.08 -4.64
N ASP A 235 -2.00 4.01 -5.41
CA ASP A 235 -2.96 2.96 -5.74
C ASP A 235 -3.13 1.96 -4.58
N PHE A 236 -3.62 2.43 -3.43
CA PHE A 236 -3.66 1.61 -2.22
C PHE A 236 -4.63 0.42 -2.29
N GLU A 237 -5.68 0.48 -3.11
CA GLU A 237 -6.58 -0.65 -3.39
C GLU A 237 -5.79 -1.81 -3.99
N MET A 238 -5.01 -1.53 -5.04
CA MET A 238 -4.17 -2.53 -5.70
C MET A 238 -3.08 -3.02 -4.76
N ALA A 239 -2.41 -2.13 -4.03
CA ALA A 239 -1.40 -2.51 -3.05
C ALA A 239 -1.96 -3.48 -2.01
N SER A 240 -3.16 -3.19 -1.48
CA SER A 240 -3.84 -4.02 -0.48
C SER A 240 -4.24 -5.37 -1.08
N ALA A 241 -4.84 -5.38 -2.28
CA ALA A 241 -5.22 -6.61 -2.98
C ALA A 241 -4.02 -7.53 -3.19
N PHE A 242 -2.87 -7.02 -3.67
CA PHE A 242 -1.66 -7.83 -3.86
C PHE A 242 -1.17 -8.50 -2.57
N ILE A 243 -1.33 -7.79 -1.45
CA ILE A 243 -0.94 -8.27 -0.14
C ILE A 243 -1.94 -9.29 0.40
N GLU A 244 -3.25 -9.12 0.22
CA GLU A 244 -4.28 -10.04 0.71
C GLU A 244 -4.17 -11.45 0.13
N HIS A 245 -3.66 -11.59 -1.09
CA HIS A 245 -3.39 -12.90 -1.72
C HIS A 245 -2.21 -13.65 -1.08
N GLN A 246 -1.46 -13.05 -0.15
CA GLN A 246 -0.37 -13.67 0.58
C GLN A 246 -0.81 -14.08 1.99
N PRO A 247 -0.24 -15.15 2.59
CA PRO A 247 -0.63 -15.59 3.93
C PRO A 247 -0.62 -14.46 4.96
N ALA A 248 -1.65 -14.38 5.80
CA ALA A 248 -1.85 -13.28 6.74
C ALA A 248 -0.80 -13.21 7.86
N LYS A 249 -0.29 -14.38 8.28
CA LYS A 249 0.56 -14.56 9.45
C LYS A 249 1.89 -15.25 9.07
N PRO A 250 2.98 -15.01 9.81
CA PRO A 250 4.25 -15.69 9.61
C PRO A 250 4.11 -17.23 9.68
N PRO A 251 4.99 -18.00 9.00
CA PRO A 251 6.19 -17.54 8.30
C PRO A 251 5.90 -17.08 6.86
N VAL A 252 6.16 -15.80 6.58
CA VAL A 252 6.15 -15.19 5.23
C VAL A 252 7.50 -14.45 5.06
N GLY A 253 7.84 -13.95 3.88
CA GLY A 253 9.04 -13.09 3.76
C GLY A 253 8.93 -11.82 4.64
N GLU A 254 10.03 -11.42 5.27
CA GLU A 254 10.12 -10.19 6.10
C GLU A 254 9.60 -8.96 5.34
N ASP A 255 10.02 -8.78 4.09
CA ASP A 255 9.64 -7.63 3.26
C ASP A 255 8.13 -7.60 2.98
N VAL A 256 7.47 -8.75 2.88
CA VAL A 256 6.01 -8.83 2.67
C VAL A 256 5.28 -8.34 3.92
N MET A 257 5.75 -8.72 5.11
CA MET A 257 5.18 -8.26 6.37
C MET A 257 5.39 -6.76 6.57
N LEU A 258 6.59 -6.27 6.23
CA LEU A 258 6.91 -4.85 6.28
C LEU A 258 6.01 -4.03 5.36
N LEU A 259 5.83 -4.47 4.10
CA LEU A 259 4.96 -3.80 3.14
C LEU A 259 3.49 -3.87 3.54
N ARG A 260 3.01 -4.98 4.11
CA ARG A 260 1.63 -5.08 4.63
C ARG A 260 1.39 -4.07 5.75
N GLY A 261 2.32 -3.98 6.72
CA GLY A 261 2.23 -2.97 7.77
C GLY A 261 2.26 -1.55 7.21
N LEU A 262 3.14 -1.28 6.24
CA LEU A 262 3.24 0.03 5.60
C LEU A 262 1.96 0.42 4.85
N VAL A 263 1.33 -0.51 4.11
CA VAL A 263 0.06 -0.24 3.43
C VAL A 263 -1.06 0.07 4.42
N LEU A 264 -1.20 -0.73 5.49
CA LEU A 264 -2.18 -0.46 6.55
C LEU A 264 -1.97 0.92 7.16
N PHE A 265 -0.72 1.26 7.48
CA PHE A 265 -0.35 2.59 7.96
C PHE A 265 -0.76 3.69 6.97
N LEU A 266 -0.37 3.60 5.69
CA LEU A 266 -0.62 4.64 4.69
C LEU A 266 -2.11 4.79 4.33
N VAL A 267 -2.91 3.73 4.50
CA VAL A 267 -4.38 3.78 4.36
C VAL A 267 -5.05 4.45 5.57
N GLY A 268 -4.34 4.59 6.70
CA GLY A 268 -4.83 5.18 7.95
C GLY A 268 -5.33 4.15 8.97
N LYS A 269 -5.14 2.85 8.72
CA LYS A 269 -5.48 1.75 9.63
C LYS A 269 -4.35 1.54 10.65
N LEU A 270 -4.15 2.53 11.52
CA LEU A 270 -3.03 2.56 12.48
C LEU A 270 -3.06 1.35 13.44
N ASP A 271 -4.24 0.99 13.95
CA ASP A 271 -4.39 -0.12 14.90
C ASP A 271 -4.05 -1.47 14.27
N GLU A 272 -4.64 -1.78 13.12
CA GLU A 272 -4.36 -2.99 12.35
C GLU A 272 -2.86 -3.08 11.99
N SER A 273 -2.25 -1.94 11.63
CA SER A 273 -0.81 -1.87 11.36
C SER A 273 0.03 -2.19 12.59
N LEU A 274 -0.32 -1.68 13.77
CA LEU A 274 0.43 -1.91 15.00
C LEU A 274 0.33 -3.37 15.45
N GLU A 275 -0.86 -3.94 15.44
CA GLU A 275 -1.09 -5.33 15.81
C GLU A 275 -0.28 -6.29 14.92
N LEU A 276 -0.33 -6.06 13.59
CA LEU A 276 0.43 -6.85 12.63
C LEU A 276 1.94 -6.74 12.88
N LEU A 277 2.46 -5.52 13.00
CA LEU A 277 3.90 -5.28 13.16
C LEU A 277 4.41 -5.83 14.50
N ALA A 278 3.64 -5.71 15.59
CA ALA A 278 4.00 -6.26 16.89
C ALA A 278 4.10 -7.80 16.86
N GLY A 279 3.16 -8.47 16.17
CA GLY A 279 3.24 -9.90 15.92
C GLY A 279 4.45 -10.30 15.08
N ALA A 280 4.82 -9.46 14.11
CA ALA A 280 5.95 -9.71 13.22
C ALA A 280 7.32 -9.57 13.92
N VAL A 281 7.50 -8.69 14.90
CA VAL A 281 8.79 -8.53 15.62
C VAL A 281 9.30 -9.85 16.19
N HIS A 282 8.42 -10.66 16.77
CA HIS A 282 8.77 -11.95 17.35
C HIS A 282 9.11 -12.99 16.28
N ALA A 283 8.44 -12.95 15.13
CA ALA A 283 8.68 -13.87 14.03
C ALA A 283 9.97 -13.56 13.25
N TYR A 284 10.45 -12.31 13.26
CA TYR A 284 11.66 -11.87 12.56
C TYR A 284 12.64 -11.15 13.51
N PRO A 285 13.30 -11.87 14.45
CA PRO A 285 14.13 -11.27 15.48
C PRO A 285 15.39 -10.56 14.94
N ARG A 286 15.80 -10.85 13.70
CA ARG A 286 16.94 -10.19 13.04
C ARG A 286 16.56 -8.92 12.28
N SER A 287 15.26 -8.61 12.15
CA SER A 287 14.80 -7.45 11.40
C SER A 287 15.03 -6.16 12.18
N GLN A 288 15.71 -5.19 11.56
CA GLN A 288 15.78 -3.81 12.07
C GLN A 288 14.65 -2.93 11.50
N LYS A 289 14.04 -3.33 10.37
CA LYS A 289 13.06 -2.50 9.65
C LYS A 289 11.69 -2.54 10.31
N ILE A 290 11.24 -3.73 10.73
CA ILE A 290 9.92 -3.92 11.35
C ILE A 290 9.79 -3.12 12.65
N PRO A 291 10.74 -3.19 13.61
CA PRO A 291 10.66 -2.39 14.83
C PRO A 291 10.68 -0.88 14.59
N ARG A 292 11.43 -0.40 13.57
CA ARG A 292 11.46 1.03 13.20
C ARG A 292 10.11 1.52 12.70
N LEU A 293 9.47 0.76 11.80
CA LEU A 293 8.14 1.10 11.32
C LEU A 293 7.11 1.04 12.45
N LEU A 294 7.15 -0.01 13.28
CA LEU A 294 6.29 -0.14 14.47
C LEU A 294 6.41 1.09 15.38
N PHE A 295 7.63 1.53 15.69
CA PHE A 295 7.88 2.71 16.50
C PHE A 295 7.29 3.98 15.88
N ARG A 296 7.50 4.20 14.58
CA ARG A 296 6.96 5.36 13.84
C ARG A 296 5.43 5.38 13.91
N VAL A 297 4.77 4.27 13.60
CA VAL A 297 3.29 4.17 13.65
C VAL A 297 2.78 4.41 15.07
N ASN A 298 3.45 3.85 16.08
CA ASN A 298 3.06 4.01 17.49
C ASN A 298 3.19 5.46 17.95
N LYS A 299 4.29 6.14 17.58
CA LYS A 299 4.52 7.55 17.89
C LYS A 299 3.44 8.44 17.27
N ILE A 300 3.08 8.21 16.00
CA ILE A 300 2.01 8.95 15.31
C ILE A 300 0.66 8.73 15.99
N LYS A 301 0.33 7.48 16.36
CA LYS A 301 -0.89 7.16 17.10
C LYS A 301 -0.95 7.86 18.45
N ASN A 302 0.16 7.90 19.20
CA ASN A 302 0.21 8.58 20.48
C ASN A 302 0.01 10.10 20.34
N LEU A 303 0.68 10.73 19.36
CA LEU A 303 0.48 12.15 19.05
C LEU A 303 -0.97 12.46 18.69
N LYS A 304 -1.61 11.62 17.87
CA LYS A 304 -3.03 11.72 17.54
C LYS A 304 -3.89 11.68 18.80
N ASN A 305 -3.68 10.68 19.66
CA ASN A 305 -4.47 10.52 20.89
C ASN A 305 -4.30 11.72 21.84
N GLU A 306 -3.08 12.23 22.01
CA GLU A 306 -2.80 13.43 22.79
C GLU A 306 -3.49 14.68 22.21
N GLY A 307 -3.43 14.84 20.89
CA GLY A 307 -4.14 15.92 20.18
C GLY A 307 -5.66 15.82 20.35
N ASP A 308 -6.22 14.63 20.24
CA ASP A 308 -7.66 14.37 20.42
C ASP A 308 -8.11 14.64 21.86
N VAL A 309 -7.25 14.41 22.86
CA VAL A 309 -7.49 14.82 24.26
C VAL A 309 -7.53 16.35 24.38
N CYS A 310 -6.58 17.06 23.77
CA CYS A 310 -6.55 18.53 23.76
C CYS A 310 -7.78 19.13 23.06
N ALA A 311 -8.17 18.58 21.91
CA ALA A 311 -9.34 19.01 21.15
C ALA A 311 -10.64 18.82 21.93
N ARG A 312 -10.82 17.68 22.62
CA ARG A 312 -11.97 17.46 23.52
C ARG A 312 -12.03 18.46 24.68
N ALA A 313 -10.89 18.94 25.13
CA ALA A 313 -10.78 20.01 26.12
C ALA A 313 -10.90 21.43 25.52
N LYS A 314 -11.24 21.56 24.24
CA LYS A 314 -11.30 22.83 23.48
C LYS A 314 -10.00 23.64 23.51
N ARG A 315 -8.86 22.97 23.71
CA ARG A 315 -7.52 23.57 23.65
C ARG A 315 -6.97 23.36 22.24
N TRP A 316 -7.35 24.25 21.33
CA TRP A 316 -7.07 24.11 19.90
C TRP A 316 -5.57 24.24 19.57
N ALA A 317 -4.88 25.26 20.08
CA ALA A 317 -3.46 25.44 19.82
C ALA A 317 -2.59 24.21 20.23
N PRO A 318 -2.73 23.63 21.44
CA PRO A 318 -2.05 22.38 21.77
C PRO A 318 -2.47 21.18 20.90
N ALA A 319 -3.73 21.10 20.48
CA ALA A 319 -4.19 20.03 19.59
C ALA A 319 -3.53 20.13 18.20
N ILE A 320 -3.46 21.34 17.65
CA ILE A 320 -2.78 21.65 16.39
C ILE A 320 -1.31 21.28 16.48
N GLU A 321 -0.60 21.67 17.53
CA GLU A 321 0.83 21.35 17.72
C GLU A 321 1.10 19.83 17.70
N LYS A 322 0.21 19.03 18.29
CA LYS A 322 0.34 17.56 18.27
C LYS A 322 0.12 16.99 16.87
N TYR A 323 -0.83 17.53 16.11
CA TYR A 323 -1.07 17.13 14.73
C TYR A 323 0.03 17.60 13.78
N ASP A 324 0.65 18.76 14.02
CA ASP A 324 1.85 19.22 13.29
C ASP A 324 2.98 18.20 13.43
N LYS A 325 3.31 17.84 14.67
CA LYS A 325 4.31 16.81 14.97
C LYS A 325 3.96 15.47 14.34
N ALA A 326 2.69 15.06 14.36
CA ALA A 326 2.27 13.82 13.72
C ALA A 326 2.45 13.87 12.19
N LEU A 327 2.14 15.00 11.55
CA LEU A 327 2.31 15.21 10.11
C LEU A 327 3.78 15.29 9.69
N GLU A 328 4.66 15.77 10.56
CA GLU A 328 6.12 15.71 10.37
C GLU A 328 6.60 14.25 10.37
N GLU A 329 6.16 13.44 11.32
CA GLU A 329 6.51 12.01 11.40
C GLU A 329 5.90 11.17 10.26
N ILE A 330 4.72 11.55 9.76
CA ILE A 330 4.14 10.96 8.54
C ILE A 330 4.98 11.35 7.31
N GLY A 331 5.48 12.58 7.25
CA GLY A 331 6.34 13.05 6.17
C GLY A 331 5.62 13.19 4.81
N GLN A 332 6.40 13.46 3.76
CA GLN A 332 5.93 13.69 2.39
C GLN A 332 6.78 12.96 1.34
N HIS A 333 7.35 11.81 1.71
CA HIS A 333 8.21 11.05 0.81
C HIS A 333 7.43 10.55 -0.41
N SER A 334 7.98 10.78 -1.61
CA SER A 334 7.32 10.34 -2.86
C SER A 334 7.17 8.82 -2.93
N SER A 335 8.04 8.05 -2.28
CA SER A 335 7.95 6.59 -2.21
C SER A 335 6.77 6.10 -1.35
N GLU A 336 6.17 6.97 -0.54
CA GLU A 336 5.03 6.67 0.33
C GLU A 336 3.80 7.50 -0.10
N ALA A 337 3.67 7.82 -1.39
CA ALA A 337 2.62 8.70 -1.94
C ALA A 337 2.43 9.99 -1.12
N LYS A 338 3.56 10.64 -0.76
CA LYS A 338 3.58 11.85 0.05
C LYS A 338 2.84 11.71 1.39
N GLY A 339 2.88 10.53 2.01
CA GLY A 339 2.22 10.22 3.28
C GLY A 339 0.83 9.60 3.13
N GLY A 340 0.35 9.37 1.91
CA GLY A 340 -0.85 8.59 1.62
C GLY A 340 -2.14 9.14 2.25
N ARG A 341 -3.10 8.24 2.46
CA ARG A 341 -4.42 8.57 3.03
C ARG A 341 -4.34 8.96 4.49
N VAL A 342 -3.41 8.39 5.25
CA VAL A 342 -3.19 8.78 6.66
C VAL A 342 -2.83 10.25 6.76
N ARG A 343 -1.96 10.77 5.89
CA ARG A 343 -1.66 12.21 5.85
C ARG A 343 -2.91 13.03 5.54
N ALA A 344 -3.69 12.62 4.53
CA ALA A 344 -4.92 13.30 4.14
C ALA A 344 -5.93 13.37 5.31
N GLN A 345 -6.07 12.28 6.08
CA GLN A 345 -6.94 12.23 7.26
C GLN A 345 -6.46 13.18 8.36
N PHE A 346 -5.16 13.21 8.66
CA PHE A 346 -4.60 14.11 9.67
C PHE A 346 -4.73 15.58 9.26
N LEU A 347 -4.52 15.91 7.99
CA LEU A 347 -4.75 17.25 7.45
C LEU A 347 -6.22 17.68 7.61
N CYS A 348 -7.18 16.80 7.29
CA CYS A 348 -8.60 17.10 7.52
C CYS A 348 -8.91 17.40 8.99
N THR A 349 -8.39 16.58 9.90
CA THR A 349 -8.64 16.78 11.32
C THR A 349 -8.01 18.08 11.82
N ARG A 350 -6.79 18.40 11.38
CA ARG A 350 -6.13 19.66 11.72
C ARG A 350 -6.84 20.87 11.12
N ALA A 351 -7.36 20.77 9.89
CA ALA A 351 -8.20 21.81 9.28
C ALA A 351 -9.44 22.12 10.13
N ALA A 352 -10.10 21.10 10.68
CA ALA A 352 -11.23 21.31 11.59
C ALA A 352 -10.81 22.07 12.86
N PHE A 353 -9.62 21.79 13.41
CA PHE A 353 -9.10 22.55 14.55
C PHE A 353 -8.75 23.99 14.17
N TYR A 354 -8.20 24.24 12.98
CA TYR A 354 -7.95 25.60 12.50
C TYR A 354 -9.22 26.42 12.32
N ILE A 355 -10.34 25.81 11.91
CA ILE A 355 -11.65 26.50 11.84
C ILE A 355 -12.09 26.94 13.23
N GLU A 356 -12.03 26.05 14.22
CA GLU A 356 -12.38 26.37 15.62
C GLU A 356 -11.45 27.44 16.22
N ASP A 357 -10.17 27.44 15.84
CA ASP A 357 -9.16 28.42 16.23
C ASP A 357 -9.20 29.73 15.39
N GLN A 358 -10.18 29.89 14.49
CA GLN A 358 -10.35 31.04 13.59
C GLN A 358 -9.18 31.28 12.60
N ARG A 359 -8.37 30.27 12.33
CA ARG A 359 -7.25 30.29 11.36
C ARG A 359 -7.70 29.78 9.99
N ILE A 360 -8.61 30.53 9.37
CA ILE A 360 -9.31 30.08 8.15
C ILE A 360 -8.37 29.83 6.95
N GLY A 361 -7.31 30.64 6.79
CA GLY A 361 -6.35 30.46 5.71
C GLY A 361 -5.62 29.10 5.78
N ASP A 362 -5.17 28.73 6.98
CA ASP A 362 -4.50 27.45 7.23
C ASP A 362 -5.46 26.27 7.03
N ALA A 363 -6.72 26.42 7.46
CA ALA A 363 -7.76 25.41 7.22
C ALA A 363 -7.97 25.14 5.72
N LYS A 364 -8.06 26.18 4.89
CA LYS A 364 -8.23 26.06 3.43
C LYS A 364 -7.03 25.32 2.80
N ALA A 365 -5.81 25.66 3.21
CA ALA A 365 -4.60 25.00 2.72
C ALA A 365 -4.56 23.50 3.05
N ASP A 366 -4.96 23.10 4.26
CA ASP A 366 -5.00 21.70 4.67
C ASP A 366 -6.09 20.89 3.93
N ILE A 367 -7.25 21.51 3.68
CA ILE A 367 -8.33 20.90 2.89
C ILE A 367 -7.85 20.61 1.46
N GLU A 368 -7.20 21.58 0.82
CA GLU A 368 -6.66 21.43 -0.53
C GLU A 368 -5.57 20.35 -0.57
N ALA A 369 -4.62 20.38 0.38
CA ALA A 369 -3.58 19.38 0.49
C ALA A 369 -4.15 17.97 0.72
N SER A 370 -5.22 17.83 1.51
CA SER A 370 -5.90 16.56 1.73
C SER A 370 -6.57 16.03 0.45
N LEU A 371 -7.25 16.91 -0.29
CA LEU A 371 -7.90 16.54 -1.56
C LEU A 371 -6.90 16.09 -2.63
N LEU A 372 -5.71 16.69 -2.69
CA LEU A 372 -4.65 16.26 -3.60
C LEU A 372 -4.14 14.84 -3.30
N LEU A 373 -4.15 14.44 -2.02
CA LEU A 373 -3.67 13.13 -1.59
C LEU A 373 -4.76 12.05 -1.64
N TYR A 374 -6.01 12.41 -1.36
CA TYR A 374 -7.13 11.48 -1.32
C TYR A 374 -8.43 12.11 -1.87
N PRO A 375 -8.58 12.25 -3.20
CA PRO A 375 -9.72 12.95 -3.83
C PRO A 375 -11.09 12.27 -3.63
N SER A 376 -11.11 10.99 -3.29
CA SER A 376 -12.34 10.25 -2.99
C SER A 376 -12.77 10.38 -1.52
N ASN A 377 -12.00 11.06 -0.68
CA ASN A 377 -12.39 11.32 0.70
C ASN A 377 -13.60 12.28 0.75
N TYR A 378 -14.62 11.96 1.53
CA TYR A 378 -15.75 12.87 1.74
C TYR A 378 -15.40 14.02 2.70
N ALA A 379 -14.46 13.81 3.63
CA ALA A 379 -14.24 14.71 4.77
C ALA A 379 -13.82 16.14 4.38
N PRO A 380 -12.91 16.36 3.40
CA PRO A 380 -12.55 17.71 2.98
C PRO A 380 -13.75 18.51 2.43
N PHE A 381 -14.62 17.88 1.63
CA PHE A 381 -15.83 18.51 1.09
C PHE A 381 -16.78 18.91 2.22
N TYR A 382 -16.98 18.02 3.20
CA TYR A 382 -17.81 18.32 4.36
C TYR A 382 -17.27 19.53 5.16
N ILE A 383 -15.97 19.57 5.44
CA ILE A 383 -15.33 20.67 6.19
C ILE A 383 -15.41 21.99 5.39
N ARG A 384 -15.19 21.96 4.07
CA ARG A 384 -15.32 23.14 3.21
C ARG A 384 -16.77 23.64 3.14
N GLY A 385 -17.74 22.72 3.13
CA GLY A 385 -19.16 23.06 3.25
C GLY A 385 -19.50 23.76 4.57
N LEU A 386 -18.96 23.29 5.71
CA LEU A 386 -19.11 23.98 7.00
C LEU A 386 -18.48 25.38 6.99
N LEU A 387 -17.33 25.53 6.34
CA LEU A 387 -16.68 26.82 6.21
C LEU A 387 -17.52 27.81 5.40
N HIS A 388 -18.10 27.37 4.28
CA HIS A 388 -19.01 28.19 3.49
C HIS A 388 -20.30 28.55 4.23
N MET A 389 -20.82 27.66 5.08
CA MET A 389 -21.94 27.99 5.98
C MET A 389 -21.57 29.15 6.91
N GLN A 390 -20.38 29.12 7.52
CA GLN A 390 -19.90 30.19 8.40
C GLN A 390 -19.68 31.51 7.65
N GLU A 391 -19.24 31.45 6.39
CA GLU A 391 -19.07 32.61 5.50
C GLU A 391 -20.42 33.17 4.97
N GLY A 392 -21.54 32.48 5.18
CA GLY A 392 -22.86 32.84 4.62
C GLY A 392 -23.04 32.46 3.14
N ASN A 393 -22.08 31.74 2.55
CA ASN A 393 -22.12 31.28 1.16
C ASN A 393 -22.92 29.96 1.05
N TYR A 394 -24.23 30.03 1.31
CA TYR A 394 -25.08 28.84 1.40
C TYR A 394 -25.14 28.01 0.10
N GLU A 395 -25.09 28.65 -1.07
CA GLU A 395 -25.09 27.95 -2.35
C GLU A 395 -23.84 27.07 -2.52
N ALA A 396 -22.66 27.59 -2.18
CA ALA A 396 -21.41 26.83 -2.21
C ALA A 396 -21.43 25.70 -1.16
N ALA A 397 -21.96 25.97 0.04
CA ALA A 397 -22.11 24.95 1.08
C ALA A 397 -22.98 23.77 0.64
N ILE A 398 -24.11 24.03 -0.03
CA ILE A 398 -25.01 23.01 -0.58
C ILE A 398 -24.26 22.11 -1.58
N GLN A 399 -23.48 22.69 -2.49
CA GLN A 399 -22.70 21.93 -3.48
C GLN A 399 -21.66 21.03 -2.80
N GLU A 400 -20.93 21.57 -1.83
CA GLU A 400 -19.93 20.82 -1.05
C GLU A 400 -20.55 19.67 -0.24
N PHE A 401 -21.69 19.88 0.41
CA PHE A 401 -22.38 18.81 1.13
C PHE A 401 -22.94 17.73 0.22
N LYS A 402 -23.39 18.08 -1.00
CA LYS A 402 -23.77 17.08 -2.02
C LYS A 402 -22.57 16.22 -2.42
N LEU A 403 -21.43 16.85 -2.73
CA LEU A 403 -20.19 16.15 -3.06
C LEU A 403 -19.71 15.24 -1.91
N ALA A 404 -19.77 15.72 -0.68
CA ALA A 404 -19.46 14.92 0.51
C ALA A 404 -20.39 13.70 0.61
N LYS A 405 -21.70 13.91 0.45
CA LYS A 405 -22.73 12.85 0.53
C LYS A 405 -22.54 11.77 -0.52
N ASP A 406 -22.18 12.15 -1.74
CA ASP A 406 -21.98 11.21 -2.85
C ASP A 406 -20.73 10.34 -2.64
N LYS A 407 -19.70 10.88 -1.97
CA LYS A 407 -18.46 10.16 -1.63
C LYS A 407 -18.54 9.38 -0.32
N ALA A 408 -19.51 9.66 0.53
CA ALA A 408 -19.66 9.00 1.82
C ALA A 408 -20.22 7.58 1.67
N ALA A 409 -19.69 6.66 2.47
CA ALA A 409 -20.25 5.33 2.61
C ALA A 409 -21.71 5.39 3.12
N PRO A 410 -22.60 4.46 2.74
CA PRO A 410 -23.95 4.39 3.29
C PRO A 410 -23.92 4.27 4.81
N GLY A 411 -24.81 4.97 5.50
CA GLY A 411 -24.94 4.90 6.96
C GLY A 411 -25.06 6.27 7.64
N PRO A 412 -24.73 6.35 8.95
CA PRO A 412 -24.94 7.55 9.76
C PRO A 412 -24.25 8.81 9.23
N LEU A 413 -23.10 8.65 8.57
CA LEU A 413 -22.36 9.78 7.99
C LEU A 413 -23.12 10.43 6.84
N LYS A 414 -23.76 9.62 5.99
CA LYS A 414 -24.55 10.13 4.86
C LYS A 414 -25.77 10.90 5.36
N ALA A 415 -26.44 10.38 6.40
CA ALA A 415 -27.55 11.06 7.08
C ALA A 415 -27.13 12.39 7.73
N LEU A 416 -25.93 12.45 8.33
CA LEU A 416 -25.37 13.70 8.86
C LEU A 416 -25.20 14.75 7.76
N MET A 417 -24.66 14.35 6.61
CA MET A 417 -24.47 15.26 5.46
C MET A 417 -25.81 15.71 4.87
N GLU A 418 -26.81 14.83 4.81
CA GLU A 418 -28.18 15.18 4.41
C GLU A 418 -28.84 16.15 5.39
N SER A 419 -28.55 16.03 6.69
CA SER A 419 -28.99 17.01 7.69
C SER A 419 -28.37 18.38 7.44
N ARG A 420 -27.06 18.45 7.21
CA ARG A 420 -26.36 19.71 6.92
C ARG A 420 -26.78 20.32 5.58
N LEU A 421 -27.05 19.49 4.58
CA LEU A 421 -27.58 19.93 3.29
C LEU A 421 -28.94 20.62 3.45
N ARG A 422 -29.87 20.01 4.20
CA ARG A 422 -31.18 20.61 4.51
C ARG A 422 -31.05 21.92 5.29
N GLU A 423 -30.13 21.97 6.24
CA GLU A 423 -29.83 23.19 6.99
C GLU A 423 -29.34 24.32 6.08
N ALA A 424 -28.40 24.02 5.16
CA ALA A 424 -27.90 24.98 4.18
C ALA A 424 -28.97 25.45 3.20
N GLU A 425 -29.83 24.53 2.72
CA GLU A 425 -30.98 24.84 1.85
C GLU A 425 -32.00 25.75 2.55
N ALA A 426 -32.30 25.47 3.82
CA ALA A 426 -33.19 26.29 4.63
C ALA A 426 -32.61 27.70 4.84
N GLN A 427 -31.34 27.82 5.18
CA GLN A 427 -30.68 29.13 5.35
C GLN A 427 -30.59 29.91 4.04
N ARG A 428 -30.35 29.25 2.91
CA ARG A 428 -30.44 29.87 1.58
C ARG A 428 -31.85 30.38 1.28
N SER A 429 -32.88 29.60 1.61
CA SER A 429 -34.28 30.01 1.42
C SER A 429 -34.72 31.12 2.38
N ALA A 430 -34.08 31.23 3.54
CA ALA A 430 -34.31 32.32 4.50
C ALA A 430 -33.55 33.60 4.14
N GLY A 431 -32.39 33.49 3.47
CA GLY A 431 -31.55 34.60 3.01
C GLY A 431 -31.86 35.08 1.58
N THR A 432 -32.73 34.36 0.85
CA THR A 432 -33.40 34.91 -0.32
C THR A 432 -34.59 35.72 0.19
N PRO A 433 -34.63 37.05 -0.01
CA PRO A 433 -35.90 37.74 0.07
C PRO A 433 -36.80 37.02 -0.92
N SER A 434 -37.90 36.42 -0.46
CA SER A 434 -38.99 36.18 -1.40
C SER A 434 -39.27 37.54 -2.05
N ASP A 435 -39.40 37.55 -3.37
CA ASP A 435 -39.50 38.74 -4.20
C ASP A 435 -40.19 39.91 -3.47
N GLY A 436 -39.37 40.91 -3.16
CA GLY A 436 -39.58 42.01 -2.21
C GLY A 436 -41.01 42.44 -1.92
N LEU A 437 -41.62 41.87 -0.89
CA LEU A 437 -42.73 42.50 -0.17
C LEU A 437 -42.81 41.99 1.28
N PRO A 438 -43.10 42.87 2.23
CA PRO A 438 -43.24 42.50 3.63
C PRO A 438 -44.39 41.52 3.83
N THR A 439 -44.13 40.43 4.56
CA THR A 439 -45.09 39.39 4.94
C THR A 439 -46.03 39.84 6.05
N ASP A 440 -45.81 41.01 6.68
CA ASP A 440 -46.65 41.51 7.75
C ASP A 440 -47.83 42.34 7.21
N HIS A 441 -49.07 41.92 7.53
CA HIS A 441 -50.28 42.64 7.14
C HIS A 441 -50.33 44.09 7.64
N TYR A 442 -49.68 44.41 8.77
CA TYR A 442 -49.57 45.79 9.26
C TYR A 442 -48.71 46.66 8.36
N GLU A 443 -47.61 46.11 7.84
CA GLU A 443 -46.70 46.82 6.93
C GLU A 443 -47.33 46.99 5.55
N ILE A 444 -48.11 46.00 5.08
CA ILE A 444 -48.88 46.10 3.82
C ILE A 444 -49.87 47.29 3.86
N LEU A 445 -50.48 47.56 5.01
CA LEU A 445 -51.38 48.71 5.19
C LEU A 445 -50.68 49.98 5.72
N GLY A 446 -49.38 49.92 6.04
CA GLY A 446 -48.62 51.05 6.59
C GLY A 446 -49.08 51.49 7.98
N LEU A 447 -49.47 50.54 8.84
CA LEU A 447 -50.03 50.79 10.17
C LEU A 447 -49.11 50.28 11.29
N SER A 448 -49.18 50.94 12.45
CA SER A 448 -48.64 50.37 13.70
C SER A 448 -49.53 49.22 14.19
N ARG A 449 -48.96 48.29 14.96
CA ARG A 449 -49.72 47.22 15.64
C ARG A 449 -50.68 47.75 16.69
N GLU A 450 -50.46 48.96 17.21
CA GLU A 450 -51.37 49.63 18.13
C GLU A 450 -52.54 50.35 17.40
N CYS A 451 -52.66 50.19 16.08
CA CYS A 451 -53.68 50.89 15.31
C CYS A 451 -55.11 50.49 15.71
N THR A 452 -56.00 51.48 15.65
CA THR A 452 -57.43 51.32 15.89
C THR A 452 -58.14 50.76 14.65
N GLU A 453 -59.30 50.13 14.84
CA GLU A 453 -60.12 49.63 13.71
C GLU A 453 -60.47 50.72 12.69
N ALA A 454 -60.64 51.96 13.17
CA ALA A 454 -60.91 53.12 12.31
C ALA A 454 -59.72 53.45 11.41
N GLU A 455 -58.50 53.31 11.91
CA GLU A 455 -57.26 53.50 11.14
C GLU A 455 -57.06 52.39 10.12
N ILE A 456 -57.38 51.14 10.46
CA ILE A 456 -57.34 50.00 9.53
C ILE A 456 -58.28 50.23 8.34
N LYS A 457 -59.54 50.62 8.61
CA LYS A 457 -60.53 50.94 7.56
C LYS A 457 -60.13 52.16 6.73
N LYS A 458 -59.42 53.13 7.31
CA LYS A 458 -58.92 54.31 6.59
C LYS A 458 -57.74 53.94 5.69
N ALA A 459 -56.77 53.20 6.20
CA ALA A 459 -55.59 52.76 5.44
C ALA A 459 -55.97 51.83 4.29
N TYR A 460 -56.88 50.87 4.53
CA TYR A 460 -57.40 50.02 3.45
C TYR A 460 -58.06 50.84 2.33
N ARG A 461 -58.92 51.81 2.65
CA ARG A 461 -59.56 52.66 1.62
C ARG A 461 -58.52 53.44 0.81
N GLN A 462 -57.47 53.94 1.45
CA GLN A 462 -56.39 54.66 0.77
C GLN A 462 -55.54 53.74 -0.11
N ALA A 463 -55.16 52.57 0.41
CA ALA A 463 -54.36 51.59 -0.31
C ALA A 463 -55.14 50.94 -1.46
N ALA A 464 -56.40 50.56 -1.25
CA ALA A 464 -57.28 50.00 -2.27
C ALA A 464 -57.51 51.00 -3.43
N LEU A 465 -57.68 52.29 -3.13
CA LEU A 465 -57.83 53.32 -4.16
C LEU A 465 -56.54 53.56 -4.95
N LYS A 466 -55.37 53.43 -4.30
CA LYS A 466 -54.05 53.59 -4.92
C LYS A 466 -53.67 52.39 -5.81
N HIS A 467 -54.03 51.18 -5.38
CA HIS A 467 -53.63 49.93 -6.04
C HIS A 467 -54.75 49.31 -6.90
N HIS A 468 -55.87 50.00 -7.11
CA HIS A 468 -56.99 49.49 -7.91
C HIS A 468 -56.58 49.22 -9.38
N PRO A 469 -56.92 48.05 -9.96
CA PRO A 469 -56.57 47.70 -11.35
C PRO A 469 -57.04 48.75 -12.38
N ASP A 470 -58.28 49.25 -12.24
CA ASP A 470 -58.83 50.28 -13.13
C ASP A 470 -58.13 51.65 -13.07
N LYS A 471 -57.28 51.88 -12.05
CA LYS A 471 -56.51 53.13 -11.89
C LYS A 471 -55.02 52.95 -12.18
N GLY A 472 -54.62 51.85 -12.81
CA GLY A 472 -53.23 51.56 -13.17
C GLY A 472 -52.39 50.96 -12.02
N GLY A 473 -53.03 50.44 -10.98
CA GLY A 473 -52.36 49.74 -9.88
C GLY A 473 -52.04 48.27 -10.21
N ASN A 474 -51.07 47.69 -9.49
CA ASN A 474 -50.71 46.28 -9.65
C ASN A 474 -51.76 45.36 -8.97
N GLU A 475 -52.39 44.49 -9.75
CA GLU A 475 -53.41 43.53 -9.29
C GLU A 475 -52.92 42.65 -8.13
N GLU A 476 -51.65 42.27 -8.14
CA GLU A 476 -51.04 41.47 -7.08
C GLU A 476 -50.91 42.25 -5.77
N THR A 477 -50.58 43.54 -5.85
CA THR A 477 -50.56 44.42 -4.66
C THR A 477 -51.96 44.67 -4.12
N PHE A 478 -52.97 44.74 -4.99
CA PHE A 478 -54.36 44.90 -4.59
C PHE A 478 -54.89 43.67 -3.83
N LYS A 479 -54.57 42.46 -4.30
CA LYS A 479 -54.92 41.21 -3.60
C LYS A 479 -54.32 41.15 -2.20
N ARG A 480 -53.07 41.59 -2.04
CA ARG A 480 -52.39 41.63 -0.73
C ARG A 480 -52.99 42.67 0.22
N VAL A 481 -53.36 43.84 -0.28
CA VAL A 481 -54.07 44.87 0.50
C VAL A 481 -55.43 44.37 0.98
N LEU A 482 -56.14 43.62 0.14
CA LEU A 482 -57.42 43.00 0.50
C LEU A 482 -57.22 41.92 1.57
N GLU A 483 -56.26 41.02 1.38
CA GLU A 483 -55.92 39.97 2.35
C GLU A 483 -55.52 40.57 3.71
N ALA A 484 -54.64 41.56 3.73
CA ALA A 484 -54.25 42.27 4.94
C ALA A 484 -55.45 42.90 5.67
N TYR A 485 -56.39 43.50 4.93
CA TYR A 485 -57.62 44.03 5.51
C TYR A 485 -58.53 42.93 6.06
N THR A 486 -58.69 41.80 5.35
CA THR A 486 -59.53 40.69 5.85
C THR A 486 -59.04 40.13 7.18
N ILE A 487 -57.72 40.09 7.38
CA ILE A 487 -57.12 39.56 8.61
C ILE A 487 -57.13 40.60 9.74
N LEU A 488 -56.86 41.88 9.43
CA LEU A 488 -56.76 42.92 10.44
C LEU A 488 -58.10 43.57 10.84
N SER A 489 -59.12 43.51 9.98
CA SER A 489 -60.41 44.15 10.24
C SER A 489 -61.33 43.40 11.21
N ASP A 490 -61.12 42.09 11.38
CA ASP A 490 -61.82 41.27 12.36
C ASP A 490 -60.97 41.15 13.64
N PRO A 491 -61.46 41.60 14.81
CA PRO A 491 -60.70 41.58 16.06
C PRO A 491 -60.21 40.19 16.47
N VAL A 492 -61.01 39.14 16.21
CA VAL A 492 -60.69 37.75 16.61
C VAL A 492 -59.59 37.19 15.70
N VAL A 493 -59.68 37.47 14.39
CA VAL A 493 -58.68 37.03 13.41
C VAL A 493 -57.37 37.79 13.60
N ARG A 494 -57.44 39.09 13.92
CA ARG A 494 -56.29 39.94 14.24
C ARG A 494 -55.56 39.45 15.49
N GLU A 495 -56.28 39.13 16.56
CA GLU A 495 -55.69 38.61 17.79
C GLU A 495 -54.99 37.26 17.54
N ALA A 496 -55.61 36.36 16.78
CA ALA A 496 -55.01 35.08 16.40
C ALA A 496 -53.75 35.26 15.53
N TYR A 497 -53.76 36.23 14.62
CA TYR A 497 -52.62 36.61 13.81
C TYR A 497 -51.47 37.16 14.67
N ASP A 498 -51.77 38.08 15.59
CA ASP A 498 -50.80 38.66 16.53
C ASP A 498 -50.18 37.59 17.43
N ALA A 499 -50.99 36.67 17.95
CA ALA A 499 -50.53 35.55 18.77
C ALA A 499 -49.58 34.60 18.02
N LYS A 500 -49.87 34.31 16.74
CA LYS A 500 -49.03 33.46 15.88
C LYS A 500 -47.67 34.10 15.59
N ILE A 501 -47.65 35.40 15.32
CA ILE A 501 -46.43 36.18 15.10
C ILE A 501 -45.59 36.24 16.38
N ILE A 502 -46.20 36.47 17.54
CA ILE A 502 -45.51 36.48 18.84
C ILE A 502 -44.88 35.10 19.16
N GLY A 503 -45.55 34.01 18.77
CA GLY A 503 -45.01 32.65 18.86
C GLY A 503 -43.77 32.41 17.99
N MET A 504 -43.72 33.01 16.79
CA MET A 504 -42.57 32.97 15.89
C MET A 504 -41.33 33.69 16.47
N PHE A 505 -41.52 34.81 17.18
CA PHE A 505 -40.41 35.57 17.79
C PHE A 505 -39.90 34.99 19.12
N ARG A 506 -40.70 34.20 19.84
CA ARG A 506 -40.26 33.48 21.06
C ARG A 506 -39.51 32.17 20.78
N GLY A 507 -39.37 31.78 19.50
CA GLY A 507 -38.82 30.49 19.06
C GLY A 507 -37.34 30.48 18.60
N ASN A 508 -36.51 31.45 18.95
CA ASN A 508 -35.06 31.42 18.69
C ASN A 508 -34.25 31.14 19.97
N GLY A 509 -34.30 29.87 20.41
CA GLY A 509 -33.45 29.31 21.45
C GLY A 509 -32.30 28.51 20.82
N PHE A 510 -31.11 29.09 20.84
CA PHE A 510 -29.84 28.46 20.51
C PHE A 510 -29.60 27.27 21.48
N HIS A 511 -29.82 26.02 21.04
CA HIS A 511 -29.36 24.83 21.76
C HIS A 511 -28.68 23.84 20.80
N ALA A 512 -27.36 23.99 20.71
CA ALA A 512 -26.46 22.96 20.24
C ALA A 512 -26.25 21.93 21.36
N SER A 513 -27.05 20.86 21.35
CA SER A 513 -26.71 19.62 22.05
C SER A 513 -27.55 18.47 21.50
N ASN A 514 -27.01 17.75 20.53
CA ASN A 514 -27.36 16.35 20.32
C ASN A 514 -26.22 15.64 19.57
N HIS A 515 -25.20 15.24 20.34
CA HIS A 515 -24.39 14.08 20.01
C HIS A 515 -25.03 12.88 20.74
N PRO A 516 -25.43 11.81 20.05
CA PRO A 516 -25.80 10.57 20.72
C PRO A 516 -24.53 9.89 21.19
N SER A 517 -24.27 9.97 22.50
CA SER A 517 -23.42 9.03 23.21
C SER A 517 -24.08 7.66 23.18
N GLN A 518 -23.58 6.75 22.34
CA GLN A 518 -23.81 5.33 22.53
C GLN A 518 -23.00 4.87 23.74
N SER A 519 -23.68 4.69 24.87
CA SER A 519 -23.24 3.76 25.90
C SER A 519 -24.45 3.19 26.65
N GLN A 520 -24.46 1.86 26.71
CA GLN A 520 -25.17 0.96 27.63
C GLN A 520 -26.61 0.51 27.33
N LYS A 521 -26.69 -0.74 26.87
CA LYS A 521 -27.49 -1.90 27.37
C LYS A 521 -27.15 -3.05 26.39
N ARG A 522 -26.66 -4.23 26.74
CA ARG A 522 -26.47 -5.00 27.98
C ARG A 522 -25.21 -5.84 27.81
#